data_AF-A0A3D8T2P5-F1
#
_entry.id   AF-A0A3D8T2P5-F1
#
_cell.length_a   1.000
_cell.length_b   1.000
_cell.length_c   1.000
_cell.angle_alpha   90.00
_cell.angle_beta   90.00
_cell.angle_gamma   90.00
#
_symmetry.space_group_name_H-M   'P 1'
#
loop_
_entity.id
_entity.type
_entity.pdbx_description
1 polymer ?
#
loop_
_entity_poly.entity_id
_entity_poly.type
_entity_poly.pdbx_seq_one_letter_code
_entity_poly.pdbx_strand_id
1 'polypeptide(L)'
;MLGDWVIRARERARGMYVMRLAYLLTSVGEQRKTFVVHEAALREFSPFFDKALTGEWKEARERVVQLPEEDPEVFDIFVHWVYCGKLPFSIDEHTGDIDAEYMELAKAYVFGEKLLSPEFQDRVVDVVVEKSRADRNHRHWMESCLGMDVVRYVYGHTLEGTPLRKLVVDIFFEYGDKTWLDGEIDVPQPFTRALAMHHLAGRVWDENWVYSSFRYYSAGEFSEF
;
A
#
# COMPACT_ATOMS: atom_id res chain seq x y z
N MET A 1 -1.04 -6.45 22.33
CA MET A 1 -1.78 -7.66 22.75
C MET A 1 -2.43 -8.30 21.52
N LEU A 2 -1.64 -8.99 20.69
CA LEU A 2 -2.07 -9.63 19.42
C LEU A 2 -1.81 -11.15 19.39
N GLY A 3 -1.32 -11.75 20.48
CA GLY A 3 -0.85 -13.14 20.51
C GLY A 3 -1.93 -14.21 20.70
N ASP A 4 -3.07 -13.84 21.29
CA ASP A 4 -4.10 -14.81 21.70
C ASP A 4 -5.04 -15.24 20.58
N TRP A 5 -5.06 -14.50 19.48
CA TRP A 5 -6.03 -14.69 18.38
C TRP A 5 -5.46 -15.57 17.25
N VAL A 6 -4.18 -15.42 16.90
CA VAL A 6 -3.48 -16.29 15.92
C VAL A 6 -3.52 -17.77 16.36
N ILE A 7 -3.46 -18.02 17.67
CA ILE A 7 -3.56 -19.36 18.25
C ILE A 7 -4.99 -19.93 18.10
N ARG A 8 -6.03 -19.11 18.32
CA ARG A 8 -7.42 -19.56 18.24
C ARG A 8 -7.88 -19.87 16.82
N ALA A 9 -7.43 -19.11 15.81
CA ALA A 9 -7.69 -19.43 14.40
C ALA A 9 -7.01 -20.75 13.98
N ARG A 10 -5.77 -20.96 14.44
CA ARG A 10 -4.98 -22.17 14.20
C ARG A 10 -5.57 -23.41 14.90
N GLU A 11 -6.23 -23.25 16.04
CA GLU A 11 -6.90 -24.33 16.78
C GLU A 11 -8.28 -24.69 16.22
N ARG A 12 -9.07 -23.71 15.73
CA ARG A 12 -10.35 -23.99 15.05
C ARG A 12 -10.17 -24.81 13.77
N ALA A 13 -9.07 -24.60 13.05
CA ALA A 13 -8.70 -25.40 11.89
C ALA A 13 -8.34 -26.87 12.22
N ARG A 14 -7.93 -27.17 13.45
CA ARG A 14 -7.54 -28.53 13.89
C ARG A 14 -8.68 -29.35 14.50
N GLY A 15 -9.80 -28.72 14.84
CA GLY A 15 -10.95 -29.36 15.47
C GLY A 15 -12.03 -29.85 14.49
N MET A 16 -11.74 -30.92 13.77
CA MET A 16 -12.74 -31.90 13.28
C MET A 16 -13.96 -31.36 12.50
N TYR A 17 -13.74 -30.80 11.30
CA TYR A 17 -14.75 -30.71 10.24
C TYR A 17 -14.02 -30.84 8.89
N VAL A 18 -14.66 -31.48 7.90
CA VAL A 18 -14.13 -31.59 6.53
C VAL A 18 -13.73 -30.19 6.05
N MET A 19 -12.42 -29.95 5.95
CA MET A 19 -11.88 -28.68 5.47
C MET A 19 -12.33 -28.49 4.02
N ARG A 20 -13.31 -27.61 3.82
CA ARG A 20 -13.85 -27.32 2.49
C ARG A 20 -12.86 -26.41 1.75
N LEU A 21 -12.47 -26.83 0.56
CA LEU A 21 -11.59 -26.08 -0.32
C LEU A 21 -12.42 -25.23 -1.28
N ALA A 22 -11.90 -24.05 -1.61
CA ALA A 22 -12.35 -23.21 -2.69
C ALA A 22 -11.22 -23.08 -3.73
N TYR A 23 -11.61 -23.09 -5.01
CA TYR A 23 -10.73 -22.85 -6.13
C TYR A 23 -10.83 -21.38 -6.52
N LEU A 24 -9.70 -20.68 -6.61
CA LEU A 24 -9.67 -19.31 -7.09
C LEU A 24 -8.88 -19.24 -8.37
N LEU A 25 -9.45 -18.56 -9.35
CA LEU A 25 -8.89 -18.38 -10.67
C LEU A 25 -8.57 -16.90 -10.83
N THR A 26 -7.29 -16.55 -10.82
CA THR A 26 -6.82 -15.19 -11.10
C THR A 26 -6.23 -15.14 -12.52
N SER A 27 -6.26 -13.96 -13.12
CA SER A 27 -5.66 -13.77 -14.44
C SER A 27 -5.31 -12.32 -14.72
N VAL A 28 -4.10 -12.07 -15.22
CA VAL A 28 -3.67 -10.77 -15.74
C VAL A 28 -3.02 -10.96 -17.11
N GLY A 29 -3.54 -10.27 -18.13
CA GLY A 29 -3.14 -10.51 -19.52
C GLY A 29 -3.34 -11.97 -19.94
N GLU A 30 -2.28 -12.63 -20.41
CA GLU A 30 -2.29 -14.06 -20.78
C GLU A 30 -2.00 -15.00 -19.59
N GLN A 31 -1.56 -14.47 -18.45
CA GLN A 31 -1.23 -15.28 -17.29
C GLN A 31 -2.51 -15.69 -16.54
N ARG A 32 -2.60 -16.97 -16.19
CA ARG A 32 -3.69 -17.52 -15.37
C ARG A 32 -3.11 -18.40 -14.29
N LYS A 33 -3.58 -18.24 -13.06
CA LYS A 33 -3.16 -19.08 -11.94
C LYS A 33 -4.38 -19.59 -11.19
N THR A 34 -4.32 -20.85 -10.80
CA THR A 34 -5.33 -21.49 -9.96
C THR A 34 -4.78 -21.65 -8.55
N PHE A 35 -5.56 -21.22 -7.57
CA PHE A 35 -5.27 -21.37 -6.16
C PHE A 35 -6.28 -22.31 -5.53
N VAL A 36 -5.81 -23.12 -4.59
CA VAL A 36 -6.66 -23.99 -3.78
C VAL A 36 -6.48 -23.56 -2.33
N VAL A 37 -7.52 -22.94 -1.76
CA VAL A 37 -7.45 -22.30 -0.44
C VAL A 37 -8.60 -22.80 0.42
N HIS A 38 -8.39 -22.89 1.74
CA HIS A 38 -9.44 -23.24 2.68
C HIS A 38 -10.51 -22.15 2.70
N GLU A 39 -11.75 -22.54 2.38
CA GLU A 39 -12.89 -21.62 2.32
C GLU A 39 -13.05 -20.83 3.62
N ALA A 40 -12.97 -21.51 4.77
CA ALA A 40 -13.14 -20.86 6.06
C ALA A 40 -12.13 -19.72 6.29
N ALA A 41 -10.89 -19.90 5.82
CA ALA A 41 -9.84 -18.90 5.97
C ALA A 41 -10.11 -17.66 5.10
N LEU A 42 -10.55 -17.85 3.85
CA LEU A 42 -10.92 -16.72 2.98
C LEU A 42 -12.10 -15.92 3.54
N ARG A 43 -13.12 -16.63 4.01
CA ARG A 43 -14.36 -16.02 4.50
C ARG A 43 -14.17 -15.28 5.82
N GLU A 44 -13.25 -15.75 6.66
CA GLU A 44 -12.91 -15.07 7.91
C GLU A 44 -12.35 -13.67 7.68
N PHE A 45 -11.55 -13.50 6.61
CA PHE A 45 -10.83 -12.24 6.35
C PHE A 45 -11.40 -11.40 5.21
N SER A 46 -12.47 -11.84 4.57
CA SER A 46 -13.05 -11.13 3.43
C SER A 46 -14.56 -11.33 3.38
N PRO A 47 -15.34 -10.28 3.68
CA PRO A 47 -16.78 -10.24 3.44
C PRO A 47 -17.14 -10.51 1.97
N PHE A 48 -16.26 -10.17 1.02
CA PHE A 48 -16.42 -10.54 -0.37
C PHE A 48 -16.44 -12.06 -0.55
N PHE A 49 -15.43 -12.78 -0.04
CA PHE A 49 -15.39 -14.25 -0.13
C PHE A 49 -16.48 -14.92 0.72
N ASP A 50 -16.85 -14.35 1.87
CA ASP A 50 -17.98 -14.85 2.67
C ASP A 50 -19.27 -14.82 1.86
N LYS A 51 -19.60 -13.70 1.22
CA LYS A 51 -20.78 -13.60 0.35
C LYS A 51 -20.70 -14.49 -0.88
N ALA A 52 -19.54 -14.54 -1.54
CA ALA A 52 -19.35 -15.32 -2.75
C ALA A 52 -19.49 -16.84 -2.51
N LEU A 53 -19.09 -17.32 -1.32
CA LEU A 53 -19.05 -18.76 -1.00
C LEU A 53 -20.23 -19.23 -0.12
N THR A 54 -21.05 -18.35 0.44
CA THR A 54 -22.21 -18.75 1.27
C THR A 54 -23.57 -18.64 0.59
N GLY A 55 -23.66 -17.86 -0.49
CA GLY A 55 -24.92 -17.58 -1.16
C GLY A 55 -25.43 -18.71 -2.07
N GLU A 56 -26.42 -18.38 -2.90
CA GLU A 56 -26.96 -19.29 -3.92
C GLU A 56 -26.28 -19.12 -5.28
N TRP A 57 -25.28 -18.24 -5.35
CA TRP A 57 -24.54 -17.89 -6.56
C TRP A 57 -23.76 -19.09 -7.12
N LYS A 58 -23.37 -18.98 -8.39
CA LYS A 58 -22.64 -20.04 -9.10
C LYS A 58 -21.36 -20.41 -8.37
N GLU A 59 -20.66 -19.42 -7.84
CA GLU A 59 -19.42 -19.52 -7.08
C GLU A 59 -19.59 -20.37 -5.82
N ALA A 60 -20.69 -20.18 -5.08
CA ALA A 60 -21.00 -20.98 -3.90
C ALA A 60 -21.40 -22.42 -4.25
N ARG A 61 -22.01 -22.66 -5.41
CA ARG A 61 -22.36 -24.01 -5.87
C ARG A 61 -21.13 -24.77 -6.37
N GLU A 62 -20.31 -24.11 -7.18
CA GLU A 62 -19.14 -24.70 -7.84
C GLU A 62 -17.87 -24.65 -6.97
N ARG A 63 -17.84 -23.81 -5.93
CA ARG A 63 -16.66 -23.49 -5.12
C ARG A 63 -15.51 -22.95 -5.96
N VAL A 64 -15.85 -22.21 -7.01
CA VAL A 64 -14.92 -21.55 -7.91
C VAL A 64 -15.20 -20.06 -7.89
N VAL A 65 -14.24 -19.25 -7.46
CA VAL A 65 -14.32 -17.78 -7.54
C VAL A 65 -13.38 -17.31 -8.65
N GLN A 66 -13.92 -16.57 -9.60
CA GLN A 66 -13.12 -15.95 -10.67
C GLN A 66 -12.80 -14.51 -10.27
N LEU A 67 -11.52 -14.17 -10.35
CA LEU A 67 -10.98 -12.84 -10.11
C LEU A 67 -10.29 -12.39 -11.40
N PRO A 68 -11.07 -12.08 -12.45
CA PRO A 68 -10.50 -11.60 -13.70
C PRO A 68 -9.80 -10.26 -13.45
N GLU A 69 -8.71 -10.03 -14.18
CA GLU A 69 -7.89 -8.81 -14.10
C GLU A 69 -7.08 -8.65 -12.80
N GLU A 70 -7.19 -9.58 -11.86
CA GLU A 70 -6.34 -9.58 -10.66
C GLU A 70 -5.02 -10.30 -10.92
N ASP A 71 -3.96 -9.64 -10.49
CA ASP A 71 -2.59 -10.10 -10.55
C ASP A 71 -2.42 -11.34 -9.62
N PRO A 72 -2.01 -12.51 -10.16
CA PRO A 72 -1.76 -13.69 -9.35
C PRO A 72 -0.79 -13.48 -8.19
N GLU A 73 0.21 -12.61 -8.37
CA GLU A 73 1.24 -12.33 -7.37
C GLU A 73 0.64 -11.59 -6.16
N VAL A 74 -0.30 -10.67 -6.41
CA VAL A 74 -1.03 -9.97 -5.35
C VAL A 74 -1.94 -10.93 -4.58
N PHE A 75 -2.53 -11.91 -5.26
CA PHE A 75 -3.31 -12.95 -4.61
C PHE A 75 -2.45 -13.89 -3.75
N ASP A 76 -1.24 -14.24 -4.19
CA ASP A 76 -0.27 -14.99 -3.37
C ASP A 76 0.04 -14.24 -2.06
N ILE A 77 0.25 -12.92 -2.11
CA ILE A 77 0.50 -12.09 -0.93
C ILE A 77 -0.69 -12.18 0.06
N PHE A 78 -1.91 -12.05 -0.45
CA PHE A 78 -3.12 -12.17 0.38
C PHE A 78 -3.24 -13.56 1.01
N VAL A 79 -3.07 -14.63 0.23
CA VAL A 79 -3.15 -16.01 0.73
C VAL A 79 -2.06 -16.28 1.77
N HIS A 80 -0.83 -15.81 1.52
CA HIS A 80 0.25 -15.93 2.48
C HIS A 80 -0.13 -15.27 3.81
N TRP A 81 -0.68 -14.06 3.78
CA TRP A 81 -1.12 -13.36 4.98
C TRP A 81 -2.26 -14.09 5.70
N VAL A 82 -3.26 -14.60 4.98
CA VAL A 82 -4.37 -15.36 5.55
C VAL A 82 -3.87 -16.56 6.39
N TYR A 83 -2.80 -17.23 5.95
CA TYR A 83 -2.24 -18.38 6.69
C TYR A 83 -1.19 -18.00 7.74
N CYS A 84 -0.39 -16.96 7.49
CA CYS A 84 0.79 -16.65 8.30
C CYS A 84 0.60 -15.44 9.25
N GLY A 85 -0.41 -14.59 9.01
CA GLY A 85 -0.58 -13.30 9.70
C GLY A 85 0.52 -12.27 9.40
N LYS A 86 1.36 -12.54 8.40
CA LYS A 86 2.48 -11.69 7.97
C LYS A 86 2.48 -11.61 6.44
N LEU A 87 2.95 -10.50 5.89
CA LEU A 87 3.20 -10.39 4.45
C LEU A 87 4.60 -10.94 4.14
N PRO A 88 4.83 -11.45 2.92
CA PRO A 88 6.09 -12.09 2.54
C PRO A 88 7.19 -11.07 2.15
N PHE A 89 7.29 -9.95 2.87
CA PHE A 89 8.30 -8.90 2.62
C PHE A 89 9.36 -8.89 3.72
N SER A 90 10.62 -8.70 3.35
CA SER A 90 11.69 -8.42 4.30
C SER A 90 11.68 -6.93 4.65
N ILE A 91 11.83 -6.61 5.95
CA ILE A 91 11.88 -5.22 6.41
C ILE A 91 13.30 -4.65 6.24
N ASP A 92 14.31 -5.43 6.61
CA ASP A 92 15.70 -4.96 6.75
C ASP A 92 16.60 -5.35 5.57
N GLU A 93 16.12 -6.22 4.67
CA GLU A 93 16.85 -6.66 3.48
C GLU A 93 16.10 -6.20 2.23
N HIS A 94 16.66 -5.24 1.51
CA HIS A 94 16.26 -4.96 0.14
C HIS A 94 16.82 -6.06 -0.75
N THR A 95 16.02 -7.08 -0.98
CA THR A 95 16.41 -8.22 -1.83
C THR A 95 16.25 -7.93 -3.33
N GLY A 96 15.69 -6.77 -3.68
CA GLY A 96 15.42 -6.36 -5.06
C GLY A 96 15.22 -4.85 -5.21
N ASP A 97 14.45 -4.49 -6.23
CA ASP A 97 14.07 -3.11 -6.54
C ASP A 97 13.06 -2.60 -5.50
N ILE A 98 13.45 -1.55 -4.76
CA ILE A 98 12.65 -0.94 -3.69
C ILE A 98 11.31 -0.44 -4.23
N ASP A 99 11.29 0.15 -5.43
CA ASP A 99 10.06 0.67 -6.04
C ASP A 99 9.11 -0.48 -6.43
N ALA A 100 9.66 -1.62 -6.85
CA ALA A 100 8.86 -2.81 -7.15
C ALA A 100 8.19 -3.36 -5.89
N GLU A 101 8.91 -3.43 -4.76
CA GLU A 101 8.32 -3.87 -3.48
C GLU A 101 7.21 -2.92 -3.00
N TYR A 102 7.42 -1.60 -3.08
CA TYR A 102 6.38 -0.64 -2.73
C TYR A 102 5.19 -0.68 -3.71
N MET A 103 5.42 -0.98 -4.99
CA MET A 103 4.36 -1.22 -5.97
C MET A 103 3.53 -2.46 -5.62
N GLU A 104 4.15 -3.57 -5.24
CA GLU A 104 3.45 -4.78 -4.78
C GLU A 104 2.61 -4.50 -3.52
N LEU A 105 3.15 -3.74 -2.55
CA LEU A 105 2.41 -3.31 -1.37
C LEU A 105 1.22 -2.41 -1.73
N ALA A 106 1.39 -1.45 -2.66
CA ALA A 106 0.31 -0.59 -3.11
C ALA A 106 -0.81 -1.39 -3.82
N LYS A 107 -0.45 -2.32 -4.70
CA LYS A 107 -1.39 -3.25 -5.33
C LYS A 107 -2.10 -4.13 -4.30
N ALA A 108 -1.39 -4.64 -3.30
CA ALA A 108 -1.98 -5.43 -2.21
C ALA A 108 -2.99 -4.62 -1.40
N TYR A 109 -2.72 -3.36 -1.09
CA TYR A 109 -3.69 -2.50 -0.42
C TYR A 109 -4.98 -2.32 -1.24
N VAL A 110 -4.85 -1.99 -2.52
CA VAL A 110 -5.99 -1.83 -3.45
C VAL A 110 -6.78 -3.13 -3.56
N PHE A 111 -6.09 -4.26 -3.61
CA PHE A 111 -6.73 -5.57 -3.61
C PHE A 111 -7.49 -5.82 -2.30
N GLY A 112 -6.94 -5.41 -1.16
CA GLY A 112 -7.63 -5.42 0.14
C GLY A 112 -8.93 -4.61 0.14
N GLU A 113 -8.96 -3.43 -0.50
CA GLU A 113 -10.20 -2.65 -0.68
C GLU A 113 -11.25 -3.43 -1.47
N LYS A 114 -10.85 -4.04 -2.60
CA LYS A 114 -11.76 -4.88 -3.43
C LYS A 114 -12.33 -6.05 -2.65
N LEU A 115 -11.51 -6.68 -1.80
CA LEU A 115 -11.90 -7.81 -0.96
C LEU A 115 -12.67 -7.42 0.30
N LEU A 116 -12.80 -6.12 0.59
CA LEU A 116 -13.35 -5.58 1.83
C LEU A 116 -12.62 -6.12 3.07
N SER A 117 -11.29 -6.22 3.00
CA SER A 117 -10.43 -6.84 4.02
C SER A 117 -9.62 -5.78 4.79
N PRO A 118 -10.21 -5.09 5.79
CA PRO A 118 -9.52 -4.01 6.50
C PRO A 118 -8.30 -4.53 7.29
N GLU A 119 -8.36 -5.72 7.88
CA GLU A 119 -7.20 -6.26 8.62
C GLU A 119 -6.00 -6.54 7.70
N PHE A 120 -6.25 -6.91 6.44
CA PHE A 120 -5.20 -7.06 5.44
C PHE A 120 -4.61 -5.70 5.05
N GLN A 121 -5.47 -4.70 4.82
CA GLN A 121 -5.05 -3.34 4.51
C GLN A 121 -4.20 -2.72 5.63
N ASP A 122 -4.63 -2.89 6.89
CA ASP A 122 -3.87 -2.46 8.06
C ASP A 122 -2.50 -3.13 8.12
N ARG A 123 -2.44 -4.43 7.78
CA ARG A 123 -1.16 -5.14 7.73
C ARG A 123 -0.23 -4.64 6.63
N VAL A 124 -0.77 -4.27 5.47
CA VAL A 124 -0.01 -3.63 4.39
C VAL A 124 0.54 -2.28 4.87
N VAL A 125 -0.30 -1.47 5.54
CA VAL A 125 0.12 -0.18 6.13
C VAL A 125 1.25 -0.38 7.15
N ASP A 126 1.14 -1.37 8.04
CA ASP A 126 2.19 -1.69 9.01
C ASP A 126 3.52 -1.97 8.31
N VAL A 127 3.52 -2.79 7.26
CA VAL A 127 4.75 -3.13 6.51
C VAL A 127 5.33 -1.92 5.79
N VAL A 128 4.49 -1.07 5.16
CA VAL A 128 4.96 0.18 4.53
C VAL A 128 5.63 1.07 5.58
N VAL A 129 5.02 1.26 6.75
CA VAL A 129 5.59 2.07 7.84
C VAL A 129 6.89 1.48 8.39
N GLU A 130 6.93 0.17 8.61
CA GLU A 130 8.11 -0.55 9.10
C GLU A 130 9.30 -0.37 8.13
N LYS A 131 9.08 -0.56 6.82
CA LYS A 131 10.10 -0.37 5.78
C LYS A 131 10.56 1.08 5.70
N SER A 132 9.64 2.05 5.62
CA SER A 132 10.01 3.46 5.55
C SER A 132 10.81 3.95 6.77
N ARG A 133 10.69 3.28 7.93
CA ARG A 133 11.52 3.54 9.12
C ARG A 133 12.89 2.86 9.06
N ALA A 134 12.95 1.61 8.57
CA ALA A 134 14.19 0.86 8.43
C ALA A 134 15.14 1.57 7.46
N ASP A 135 14.59 2.01 6.31
CA ASP A 135 15.35 2.64 5.24
C ASP A 135 16.11 3.90 5.68
N ARG A 136 15.54 4.70 6.59
CA ARG A 136 16.19 5.88 7.18
C ARG A 136 17.51 5.56 7.89
N ASN A 137 17.67 4.35 8.40
CA ASN A 137 18.87 3.95 9.13
C ASN A 137 19.98 3.43 8.21
N HIS A 138 19.73 3.31 6.89
CA HIS A 138 20.69 2.81 5.90
C HIS A 138 21.31 3.94 5.05
N ARG A 139 22.50 3.66 4.49
CA ARG A 139 23.29 4.60 3.68
C ARG A 139 22.65 5.05 2.36
N HIS A 140 21.52 4.47 1.98
CA HIS A 140 20.81 4.70 0.71
C HIS A 140 19.46 5.42 0.90
N TRP A 141 19.26 6.16 2.00
CA TRP A 141 17.99 6.86 2.29
C TRP A 141 17.48 7.80 1.16
N MET A 142 18.35 8.26 0.25
CA MET A 142 17.98 9.03 -0.95
C MET A 142 17.25 8.21 -2.03
N GLU A 143 17.41 6.89 -2.03
CA GLU A 143 16.76 5.91 -2.93
C GLU A 143 15.55 5.24 -2.27
N SER A 144 15.27 5.56 -1.00
CA SER A 144 14.38 4.78 -0.13
C SER A 144 12.97 5.35 0.03
N CYS A 145 12.53 6.19 -0.90
CA CYS A 145 11.18 6.69 -0.88
C CYS A 145 10.30 5.94 -1.84
N LEU A 146 9.00 5.99 -1.57
CA LEU A 146 7.97 5.48 -2.45
C LEU A 146 8.07 6.23 -3.80
N GLY A 147 8.58 5.57 -4.84
CA GLY A 147 8.79 6.19 -6.15
C GLY A 147 7.51 6.77 -6.76
N MET A 148 7.67 7.74 -7.68
CA MET A 148 6.55 8.49 -8.23
C MET A 148 5.54 7.60 -8.98
N ASP A 149 5.99 6.47 -9.56
CA ASP A 149 5.08 5.51 -10.19
C ASP A 149 4.16 4.82 -9.17
N VAL A 150 4.66 4.53 -7.96
CA VAL A 150 3.83 4.02 -6.87
C VAL A 150 2.83 5.08 -6.43
N VAL A 151 3.24 6.35 -6.33
CA VAL A 151 2.33 7.47 -6.02
C VAL A 151 1.22 7.58 -7.07
N ARG A 152 1.58 7.55 -8.37
CA ARG A 152 0.60 7.57 -9.47
C ARG A 152 -0.35 6.39 -9.38
N TYR A 153 0.15 5.20 -9.11
CA TYR A 153 -0.67 4.00 -8.95
C TYR A 153 -1.68 4.18 -7.80
N VAL A 154 -1.23 4.56 -6.61
CA VAL A 154 -2.09 4.78 -5.44
C VAL A 154 -3.17 5.81 -5.76
N TYR A 155 -2.81 6.95 -6.35
CA TYR A 155 -3.77 8.01 -6.66
C TYR A 155 -4.68 7.70 -7.85
N GLY A 156 -4.31 6.76 -8.72
CA GLY A 156 -5.13 6.26 -9.82
C GLY A 156 -6.12 5.16 -9.41
N HIS A 157 -5.85 4.43 -8.34
CA HIS A 157 -6.60 3.20 -7.98
C HIS A 157 -7.32 3.23 -6.63
N THR A 158 -7.13 4.29 -5.84
CA THR A 158 -7.85 4.48 -4.56
C THR A 158 -8.80 5.68 -4.65
N LEU A 159 -9.62 5.95 -3.64
CA LEU A 159 -10.49 7.14 -3.60
C LEU A 159 -9.88 8.26 -2.75
N GLU A 160 -10.41 9.48 -2.89
CA GLU A 160 -10.07 10.58 -1.99
C GLU A 160 -10.44 10.21 -0.54
N GLY A 161 -9.54 10.48 0.40
CA GLY A 161 -9.71 10.11 1.81
C GLY A 161 -9.23 8.70 2.19
N THR A 162 -8.85 7.86 1.23
CA THR A 162 -8.25 6.54 1.53
C THR A 162 -7.02 6.70 2.43
N PRO A 163 -6.90 5.94 3.56
CA PRO A 163 -5.79 6.06 4.49
C PRO A 163 -4.40 5.92 3.86
N LEU A 164 -4.24 5.06 2.84
CA LEU A 164 -2.97 4.92 2.12
C LEU A 164 -2.51 6.22 1.47
N ARG A 165 -3.42 7.03 0.89
CA ARG A 165 -3.06 8.33 0.30
C ARG A 165 -2.50 9.29 1.36
N LYS A 166 -3.09 9.27 2.57
CA LYS A 166 -2.62 10.07 3.69
C LYS A 166 -1.22 9.61 4.13
N LEU A 167 -1.02 8.30 4.28
CA LEU A 167 0.30 7.74 4.62
C LEU A 167 1.38 8.14 3.62
N VAL A 168 1.08 8.07 2.31
CA VAL A 168 2.01 8.51 1.26
C VAL A 168 2.36 9.99 1.43
N VAL A 169 1.39 10.86 1.69
CA VAL A 169 1.66 12.29 1.95
C VAL A 169 2.52 12.48 3.19
N ASP A 170 2.23 11.77 4.28
CA ASP A 170 2.99 11.87 5.53
C ASP A 170 4.45 11.41 5.31
N ILE A 171 4.66 10.32 4.57
CA ILE A 171 6.00 9.83 4.17
C ILE A 171 6.76 10.88 3.36
N PHE A 172 6.14 11.48 2.35
CA PHE A 172 6.77 12.52 1.53
C PHE A 172 7.02 13.82 2.30
N PHE A 173 6.13 14.19 3.22
CA PHE A 173 6.34 15.38 4.03
C PHE A 173 7.55 15.21 4.97
N GLU A 174 7.69 14.03 5.57
CA GLU A 174 8.76 13.75 6.54
C GLU A 174 10.10 13.43 5.86
N TYR A 175 10.08 12.75 4.71
CA TYR A 175 11.28 12.16 4.09
C TYR A 175 11.58 12.73 2.70
N GLY A 176 10.68 13.54 2.15
CA GLY A 176 10.78 14.11 0.80
C GLY A 176 11.99 15.00 0.61
N ASP A 177 12.73 14.74 -0.47
CA ASP A 177 13.72 15.69 -0.98
C ASP A 177 13.13 16.52 -2.14
N LYS A 178 13.50 17.80 -2.20
CA LYS A 178 13.03 18.72 -3.25
C LYS A 178 13.35 18.20 -4.67
N THR A 179 14.45 17.45 -4.82
CA THR A 179 14.89 16.90 -6.11
C THR A 179 13.91 15.88 -6.69
N TRP A 180 13.04 15.29 -5.86
CA TRP A 180 12.03 14.34 -6.33
C TRP A 180 10.88 15.01 -7.10
N LEU A 181 10.80 16.34 -7.03
CA LEU A 181 9.85 17.14 -7.79
C LEU A 181 10.54 18.00 -8.86
N ASP A 182 11.85 17.84 -9.07
CA ASP A 182 12.59 18.59 -10.10
C ASP A 182 12.32 18.01 -11.50
N GLY A 183 12.22 18.89 -12.50
CA GLY A 183 12.05 18.51 -13.92
C GLY A 183 10.59 18.34 -14.35
N GLU A 184 10.38 17.84 -15.58
CA GLU A 184 9.05 17.54 -16.12
C GLU A 184 8.56 16.18 -15.61
N ILE A 185 8.20 16.13 -14.32
CA ILE A 185 7.58 14.94 -13.71
C ILE A 185 6.07 15.12 -13.71
N ASP A 186 5.35 14.14 -14.28
CA ASP A 186 3.88 14.09 -14.18
C ASP A 186 3.47 13.68 -12.76
N VAL A 187 3.25 14.64 -11.88
CA VAL A 187 2.87 14.38 -10.49
C VAL A 187 1.35 14.50 -10.35
N PRO A 188 0.65 13.52 -9.73
CA PRO A 188 -0.79 13.61 -9.54
C PRO A 188 -1.19 14.89 -8.81
N GLN A 189 -1.98 15.76 -9.45
CA GLN A 189 -2.41 17.04 -8.85
C GLN A 189 -3.03 16.87 -7.43
N PRO A 190 -3.87 15.86 -7.15
CA PRO A 190 -4.41 15.66 -5.81
C PRO A 190 -3.32 15.38 -4.77
N PHE A 191 -2.26 14.65 -5.15
CA PHE A 191 -1.11 14.40 -4.28
C PHE A 191 -0.34 15.70 -4.01
N THR A 192 0.03 16.44 -5.06
CA THR A 192 0.75 17.72 -4.91
C THR A 192 -0.02 18.71 -4.04
N ARG A 193 -1.35 18.78 -4.23
CA ARG A 193 -2.23 19.64 -3.42
C ARG A 193 -2.22 19.20 -1.95
N ALA A 194 -2.35 17.90 -1.67
CA ALA A 194 -2.34 17.38 -0.31
C ALA A 194 -0.99 17.62 0.39
N LEU A 195 0.12 17.36 -0.30
CA LEU A 195 1.47 17.60 0.20
C LEU A 195 1.71 19.10 0.48
N ALA A 196 1.32 19.99 -0.44
CA ALA A 196 1.43 21.43 -0.25
C ALA A 196 0.58 21.91 0.94
N MET A 197 -0.65 21.43 1.08
CA MET A 197 -1.50 21.74 2.24
C MET A 197 -0.83 21.26 3.55
N HIS A 198 -0.22 20.08 3.56
CA HIS A 198 0.49 19.54 4.72
C HIS A 198 1.70 20.43 5.10
N HIS A 199 2.53 20.84 4.13
CA HIS A 199 3.63 21.78 4.37
C HIS A 199 3.16 23.14 4.88
N LEU A 200 2.08 23.68 4.32
CA LEU A 200 1.53 24.97 4.75
C LEU A 200 0.97 24.91 6.17
N ALA A 201 0.37 23.79 6.57
CA ALA A 201 -0.12 23.58 7.93
C ALA A 201 1.02 23.44 8.95
N GLY A 202 2.15 22.84 8.56
CA GLY A 202 3.32 22.63 9.42
C GLY A 202 4.32 23.79 9.49
N ARG A 203 4.16 24.85 8.69
CA ARG A 203 5.16 25.92 8.60
C ARG A 203 5.21 26.79 9.85
N VAL A 204 6.42 27.21 10.22
CA VAL A 204 6.63 28.31 11.17
C VAL A 204 6.63 29.62 10.39
N TRP A 205 5.91 30.64 10.89
CA TRP A 205 5.89 31.97 10.29
C TRP A 205 7.22 32.67 10.55
N ASP A 206 7.95 33.01 9.48
CA ASP A 206 9.15 33.83 9.55
C ASP A 206 8.80 35.25 9.09
N GLU A 207 8.53 36.18 10.01
CA GLU A 207 8.20 37.56 9.65
C GLU A 207 9.35 38.30 8.94
N ASN A 208 10.56 37.74 8.94
CA ASN A 208 11.72 38.38 8.34
C ASN A 208 11.91 38.10 6.84
N TRP A 209 11.09 37.21 6.24
CA TRP A 209 11.21 36.90 4.82
C TRP A 209 11.04 38.15 3.93
N VAL A 210 10.22 39.11 4.37
CA VAL A 210 9.94 40.37 3.67
C VAL A 210 11.17 41.28 3.57
N TYR A 211 12.09 41.19 4.54
CA TYR A 211 13.35 41.95 4.52
C TYR A 211 14.40 41.34 3.59
N SER A 212 14.13 40.15 3.02
CA SER A 212 14.99 39.52 2.00
C SER A 212 14.55 39.86 0.58
N SER A 213 14.10 41.09 0.33
CA SER A 213 13.58 41.53 -0.98
C SER A 213 14.57 41.34 -2.12
N PHE A 214 15.88 41.37 -1.82
CA PHE A 214 16.97 41.12 -2.77
C PHE A 214 16.85 39.78 -3.51
N ARG A 215 16.22 38.76 -2.90
CA ARG A 215 15.97 37.45 -3.52
C ARG A 215 15.02 37.51 -4.72
N TYR A 216 14.29 38.61 -4.88
CA TYR A 216 13.29 38.82 -5.93
C TYR A 216 13.72 39.87 -6.96
N TYR A 217 14.91 40.47 -6.83
CA TYR A 217 15.38 41.51 -7.75
C TYR A 217 15.90 40.87 -9.05
N SER A 218 15.29 41.23 -10.18
CA SER A 218 15.68 40.74 -11.50
C SER A 218 16.91 41.44 -12.09
N ALA A 219 17.37 42.54 -11.47
CA ALA A 219 18.47 43.37 -11.96
C ALA A 219 19.84 43.03 -11.34
N GLY A 220 19.92 42.03 -10.45
CA GLY A 220 21.11 41.76 -9.63
C GLY A 220 21.20 42.68 -8.40
N GLU A 221 21.99 42.29 -7.41
CA GLU A 221 22.15 43.00 -6.13
C GLU A 221 22.44 44.49 -6.38
N PHE A 222 21.62 45.38 -5.81
CA PHE A 222 22.00 46.77 -5.66
C PHE A 222 23.22 46.80 -4.74
N SER A 223 24.41 47.06 -5.29
CA SER A 223 25.55 47.47 -4.47
C SER A 223 25.18 48.81 -3.86
N GLU A 224 25.02 48.85 -2.53
CA GLU A 224 24.84 50.10 -1.80
C GLU A 224 26.00 51.06 -2.10
N PHE A 225 25.66 52.32 -2.41
CA PHE A 225 26.58 53.46 -2.34
C PHE A 225 26.62 54.01 -0.92
#